data_AF-A0A7C1RG03-F1
#
_entry.id   AF-A0A7C1RG03-F1
#
_cell.length_a   1.000
_cell.length_b   1.000
_cell.length_c   1.000
_cell.angle_alpha   90.00
_cell.angle_beta   90.00
_cell.angle_gamma   90.00
#
_symmetry.space_group_name_H-M   'P 1'
#
loop_
_entity.id
_entity.type
_entity.pdbx_description
1 polymer ?
#
loop_
_entity_poly.entity_id
_entity_poly.type
_entity_poly.pdbx_seq_one_letter_code
_entity_poly.pdbx_strand_id
1 'polypeptide(L)' 'MNILALGAHPDDIEYGCGGTFLKFAKKGENLYFMVLTRGEYGGEPEKRQKEQEKA' A
#
# COMPACT_ATOMS: atom_id res chain seq x y z
N MET A 1 -14.40 5.22 10.70
CA MET A 1 -13.35 6.15 10.28
C MET A 1 -12.87 5.75 8.91
N ASN A 2 -12.52 6.73 8.07
CA ASN A 2 -11.96 6.49 6.76
C ASN A 2 -10.48 6.86 6.83
N ILE A 3 -9.60 5.95 6.41
CA ILE A 3 -8.15 6.12 6.48
C ILE A 3 -7.59 6.01 5.07
N LEU A 4 -6.88 7.04 4.61
CA LEU A 4 -6.16 7.06 3.34
C LEU A 4 -4.66 7.00 3.62
N ALA A 5 -3.96 6.04 3.03
CA ALA A 5 -2.50 6.01 2.98
C ALA A 5 -1.99 6.47 1.61
N LEU A 6 -0.94 7.29 1.65
CA LEU A 6 -0.21 7.76 0.47
C LEU A 6 1.19 7.15 0.49
N GLY A 7 1.52 6.38 -0.55
CA GLY A 7 2.86 5.84 -0.80
C GLY A 7 3.42 6.43 -2.09
N ALA A 8 4.73 6.69 -2.14
CA ALA A 8 5.35 7.15 -3.38
C ALA A 8 5.47 5.98 -4.38
N HIS A 9 5.83 4.79 -3.90
CA HIS A 9 6.08 3.60 -4.69
C HIS A 9 5.32 2.39 -4.16
N PRO A 10 5.15 1.34 -5.00
CA PRO A 10 4.62 0.07 -4.52
C PRO A 10 5.55 -0.53 -3.46
N ASP A 11 5.00 -0.85 -2.28
CA ASP A 11 5.64 -1.32 -1.02
C ASP A 11 5.74 -0.29 0.14
N ASP A 12 5.72 1.01 -0.13
CA ASP A 12 5.95 2.04 0.90
C ASP A 12 4.93 1.94 2.05
N ILE A 13 3.66 1.66 1.72
CA ILE A 13 2.55 1.63 2.67
C ILE A 13 2.63 0.38 3.54
N GLU A 14 2.90 -0.77 2.93
CA GLU A 14 3.00 -2.07 3.56
C GLU A 14 4.20 -2.09 4.51
N TYR A 15 5.35 -1.59 4.03
CA TYR A 15 6.58 -1.50 4.80
C TYR A 15 6.45 -0.52 5.98
N GLY A 16 5.94 0.69 5.75
CA GLY A 16 5.87 1.71 6.78
C GLY A 16 4.75 1.50 7.80
N CYS A 17 3.61 0.96 7.36
CA CYS A 17 2.35 1.04 8.11
C CYS A 17 1.49 -0.23 8.09
N GLY A 18 1.93 -1.35 7.50
CA GLY A 18 1.10 -2.55 7.34
C GLY A 18 0.47 -3.06 8.64
N GLY A 19 1.23 -3.08 9.74
CA GLY A 19 0.70 -3.48 11.05
C GLY A 19 -0.40 -2.57 11.58
N THR A 20 -0.30 -1.26 11.32
CA THR A 20 -1.32 -0.27 11.68
C THR A 20 -2.60 -0.48 10.87
N PHE A 21 -2.47 -0.74 9.57
CA PHE A 21 -3.61 -1.04 8.71
C PHE A 21 -4.31 -2.33 9.11
N LEU A 22 -3.56 -3.39 9.43
CA LEU A 22 -4.14 -4.63 9.97
C LEU A 22 -4.94 -4.38 11.27
N LYS A 23 -4.45 -3.51 12.16
CA LYS A 23 -5.16 -3.14 13.39
C LYS A 23 -6.49 -2.45 13.10
N PHE A 24 -6.53 -1.53 12.14
CA PHE A 24 -7.77 -0.81 11.79
C PHE A 24 -8.72 -1.64 10.91
N ALA A 25 -8.19 -2.51 10.05
CA ALA A 25 -8.98 -3.49 9.32
C ALA A 25 -9.74 -4.41 10.28
N LYS A 26 -9.07 -4.92 11.33
CA LYS A 26 -9.72 -5.72 12.39
C LYS A 26 -10.81 -4.98 13.17
N LYS A 27 -10.81 -3.65 13.14
CA LYS A 27 -11.85 -2.80 13.73
C LYS A 27 -13.01 -2.50 12.78
N GLY A 28 -12.94 -2.97 11.53
CA GLY A 28 -13.96 -2.71 10.51
C GLY A 28 -13.91 -1.29 9.93
N GLU A 29 -12.76 -0.62 10.01
CA GLU A 29 -12.59 0.71 9.44
C GLU A 29 -12.40 0.65 7.91
N ASN A 30 -12.77 1.71 7.20
CA ASN A 30 -12.56 1.80 5.76
C ASN A 30 -11.14 2.25 5.47
N LEU A 31 -10.40 1.44 4.70
CA LEU A 31 -9.02 1.68 4.34
C LEU A 31 -8.90 1.93 2.84
N TYR A 32 -8.16 2.98 2.47
CA TYR A 32 -7.89 3.37 1.10
C TYR A 32 -6.39 3.53 0.93
N PHE A 33 -5.86 3.06 -0.19
CA PHE A 33 -4.45 3.14 -0.53
C PHE A 33 -4.28 3.86 -1.86
N MET A 34 -3.39 4.85 -1.89
CA MET A 34 -3.03 5.57 -3.10
C MET A 34 -1.51 5.55 -3.24
N VAL A 35 -1.08 4.97 -4.34
CA VAL A 35 0.33 4.84 -4.71
C VAL A 35 0.58 5.74 -5.90
N LEU A 36 1.51 6.69 -5.74
CA LEU A 36 1.67 7.81 -6.67
C LEU A 36 2.43 7.42 -7.95
N THR A 37 3.29 6.41 -7.88
CA THR A 37 4.11 5.94 -9.01
C THR A 37 4.04 4.42 -9.12
N ARG A 38 4.56 3.86 -10.21
CA ARG A 38 4.63 2.39 -10.39
C ARG A 38 5.97 1.81 -9.96
N GLY A 39 6.86 2.63 -9.39
CA GLY A 39 8.21 2.22 -8.97
C GLY A 39 9.13 1.86 -10.14
N GLU A 40 8.87 2.43 -11.33
CA GLU A 40 9.52 2.07 -12.59
C GLU A 40 11.04 2.23 -12.63
N TYR A 41 11.61 3.08 -11.76
CA TYR A 41 13.05 3.23 -11.63
C TYR A 41 13.70 2.09 -10.81
N GLY A 42 12.94 1.48 -9.89
CA GLY A 42 13.42 0.43 -8.99
C GLY A 42 13.20 -0.99 -9.50
N GLY A 43 12.39 -1.18 -10.55
CA GLY A 43 12.11 -2.48 -11.11
C GLY A 43 11.01 -2.46 -12.17
N GLU A 44 10.61 -3.66 -12.62
CA GLU A 44 9.56 -3.81 -13.62
C GLU A 44 8.18 -3.40 -13.05
N PRO A 45 7.53 -2.34 -13.59
CA PRO A 45 6.31 -1.77 -13.01
C PRO A 45 5.18 -2.77 -12.80
N GLU A 46 4.94 -3.64 -13.79
CA GLU A 46 3.87 -4.63 -13.74
C GLU A 46 4.11 -5.67 -12.66
N LYS A 47 5.38 -6.07 -12.48
CA LYS A 47 5.76 -7.02 -11.44
C LYS A 47 5.58 -6.39 -10.06
N ARG A 48 6.04 -5.14 -9.88
CA ARG A 48 5.94 -4.39 -8.61
C ARG A 48 4.49 -4.18 -8.18
N GLN A 49 3.60 -3.83 -9.11
CA GLN A 49 2.17 -3.72 -8.82
C GLN A 49 1.55 -5.06 -8.43
N LYS A 50 1.87 -6.15 -9.15
CA LYS A 50 1.38 -7.50 -8.80
C LYS A 50 1.91 -8.00 -7.46
N GLU A 51 3.11 -7.59 -7.06
CA GLU A 51 3.65 -7.88 -5.73
C GLU A 51 2.86 -7.14 -4.65
N GLN A 52 2.58 -5.85 -4.87
CA GLN A 52 1.79 -5.04 -3.95
C GLN A 52 0.35 -5.52 -3.78
N GLU A 53 -0.34 -5.87 -4.87
CA GLU A 53 -1.72 -6.38 -4.82
C GLU A 53 -1.85 -7.71 -4.04
N LYS A 54 -0.74 -8.43 -3.87
CA LYS A 54 -0.69 -9.69 -3.12
C LYS A 54 -0.31 -9.52 -1.64
N ALA A 55 0.20 -8.35 -1.24
CA ALA A 55 0.66 -8.06 0.10
C ALA A 55 -0.51 -7.85 1.07
#